data_AF-A0A1F8H3H8-F1
#
_entry.id   AF-A0A1F8H3H8-F1
#
_cell.length_a   1.000
_cell.length_b   1.000
_cell.length_c   1.000
_cell.angle_alpha   90.00
_cell.angle_beta   90.00
_cell.angle_gamma   90.00
#
_symmetry.space_group_name_H-M   'P 1'
#
loop_
_entity.id
_entity.type
_entity.pdbx_description
1 polymer ?
#
loop_
_entity_poly.entity_id
_entity_poly.type
_entity_poly.pdbx_seq_one_letter_code
_entity_poly.pdbx_strand_id
1 'polypeptide(L)' 'MKYTDLENKSAQELKNMLEETKAMMLQLRFDLANKKLNDVSRLKKTKTSIAQILTKIKEHAGK' A
#
# COMPACT_ATOMS: atom_id res chain seq x y z
N MET A 1 7.32 4.67 1.24
CA MET A 1 7.45 4.83 -0.23
C MET A 1 7.58 6.32 -0.53
N LYS A 2 8.52 6.71 -1.38
CA LYS A 2 8.55 8.09 -1.91
C LYS A 2 7.47 8.21 -2.98
N TYR A 3 6.73 9.31 -2.93
CA TYR A 3 5.58 9.61 -3.79
C TYR A 3 5.96 9.69 -5.29
N THR A 4 7.24 9.92 -5.56
CA THR A 4 7.83 10.18 -6.88
C THR A 4 7.95 8.94 -7.78
N ASP A 5 7.99 7.73 -7.22
CA ASP A 5 8.07 6.48 -8.00
C ASP A 5 6.73 6.05 -8.60
N LEU A 6 5.62 6.62 -8.10
CA LEU A 6 4.26 6.25 -8.52
C LEU A 6 3.79 7.02 -9.75
N GLU A 7 4.45 8.14 -10.10
CA GLU A 7 4.06 8.98 -11.24
C GLU A 7 4.55 8.45 -12.59
N ASN A 8 5.59 7.60 -12.59
CA ASN A 8 6.12 6.98 -13.81
C ASN A 8 5.56 5.57 -14.07
N LYS A 9 4.69 5.06 -13.21
CA LYS A 9 4.15 3.69 -13.31
C LYS A 9 2.78 3.71 -13.98
N SER A 10 2.57 2.75 -14.88
CA SER A 10 1.29 2.56 -15.56
C SER A 10 0.16 2.18 -14.58
N ALA A 11 -1.10 2.47 -14.93
CA ALA A 11 -2.25 2.14 -14.09
C ALA A 11 -2.32 0.66 -13.69
N GLN A 12 -1.79 -0.23 -14.54
CA GLN A 12 -1.69 -1.66 -14.28
C GLN A 12 -0.61 -2.00 -13.23
N GLU A 13 0.54 -1.32 -13.27
CA GLU A 13 1.60 -1.44 -12.25
C GLU A 13 1.10 -0.94 -10.88
N LEU A 14 0.33 0.16 -10.87
CA LEU A 14 -0.28 0.69 -9.65
C LEU A 14 -1.27 -0.29 -9.03
N LYS A 15 -2.05 -1.00 -9.86
CA LYS A 15 -2.94 -2.07 -9.41
C LYS A 15 -2.18 -3.25 -8.82
N ASN A 16 -1.14 -3.75 -9.49
CA ASN A 16 -0.31 -4.83 -8.97
C ASN A 16 0.31 -4.46 -7.61
N MET A 17 0.88 -3.25 -7.50
CA MET A 17 1.44 -2.75 -6.24
C MET A 17 0.39 -2.63 -5.13
N LEU A 18 -0.85 -2.24 -5.48
CA LEU A 18 -1.96 -2.21 -4.53
C LEU A 18 -2.27 -3.61 -3.99
N GLU A 19 -2.28 -4.62 -4.85
CA GLU A 19 -2.55 -6.00 -4.48
C GLU A 19 -1.44 -6.58 -3.59
N GLU A 20 -0.17 -6.36 -3.96
CA GLU A 20 0.98 -6.75 -3.13
C GLU A 20 0.96 -6.06 -1.75
N THR A 21 0.64 -4.76 -1.71
CA THR A 21 0.59 -4.01 -0.45
C THR A 21 -0.58 -4.47 0.43
N LYS A 22 -1.71 -4.87 -0.17
CA LYS A 22 -2.84 -5.49 0.55
C LYS A 22 -2.47 -6.86 1.10
N ALA A 23 -1.75 -7.69 0.35
CA ALA A 23 -1.27 -8.99 0.81
C ALA A 23 -0.32 -8.84 2.01
N MET A 24 0.64 -7.90 1.94
CA MET A 24 1.49 -7.54 3.08
C MET A 24 0.69 -7.05 4.28
N MET A 25 -0.35 -6.23 4.06
CA MET A 25 -1.23 -5.78 5.15
C MET A 25 -1.96 -6.96 5.80
N LEU A 26 -2.35 -7.95 5.02
CA LEU A 26 -3.05 -9.13 5.51
C LEU A 26 -2.11 -10.02 6.34
N GLN A 27 -0.87 -10.22 5.90
CA GLN A 27 0.18 -10.87 6.70
C GLN A 27 0.46 -10.12 8.00
N LEU A 28 0.61 -8.79 7.94
CA LEU A 28 0.79 -7.97 9.15
C LEU A 28 -0.44 -8.06 10.08
N ARG A 29 -1.66 -8.18 9.56
CA ARG A 29 -2.85 -8.40 10.40
C ARG A 29 -2.83 -9.78 11.06
N PHE A 30 -2.33 -10.81 10.38
CA PHE A 30 -2.13 -12.13 10.97
C PHE A 30 -1.06 -12.14 12.06
N ASP A 31 0.09 -11.51 11.83
CA ASP A 31 1.12 -11.35 12.86
C ASP A 31 0.60 -10.56 14.08
N LEU A 32 -0.27 -9.56 13.84
CA LEU A 32 -0.92 -8.79 14.90
C LEU A 32 -1.87 -9.67 15.72
N ALA A 33 -2.69 -10.47 15.05
CA ALA A 33 -3.62 -11.40 15.69
C ALA A 33 -2.87 -12.46 16.51
N ASN A 34 -1.72 -12.92 16.03
CA ASN A 34 -0.84 -13.84 16.73
C ASN A 34 -0.05 -13.19 17.90
N LYS A 35 -0.32 -11.91 18.24
CA LYS A 35 0.37 -11.13 19.29
C LYS A 35 1.91 -11.10 19.15
N LYS A 36 2.45 -11.41 17.96
CA LYS A 36 3.90 -11.38 17.68
C LYS A 36 4.38 -10.02 17.16
N LEU A 37 3.47 -9.08 16.96
CA LEU A 37 3.76 -7.87 16.22
C LEU A 37 4.31 -6.78 17.15
N ASN A 38 5.64 -6.70 17.21
CA ASN A 38 6.39 -5.68 17.95
C ASN A 38 6.16 -4.25 17.44
N ASP A 39 5.73 -4.09 16.18
CA ASP A 39 5.78 -2.79 15.48
C ASP A 39 4.45 -2.42 14.78
N VAL A 40 3.48 -1.97 15.58
CA VAL A 40 2.16 -1.50 15.11
C VAL A 40 2.28 -0.34 14.10
N SER A 41 3.42 0.37 14.12
CA SER A 41 3.74 1.45 13.19
C SER A 41 3.84 1.00 11.74
N ARG A 42 4.25 -0.26 11.49
CA ARG A 42 4.24 -0.83 10.12
C ARG A 42 2.81 -0.89 9.57
N LEU A 43 1.82 -1.24 10.39
CA LEU A 43 0.41 -1.28 9.97
C LEU A 43 -0.07 0.10 9.48
N LYS A 44 0.29 1.16 10.22
CA LYS A 44 -0.02 2.55 9.82
C LYS A 44 0.70 2.93 8.53
N LYS A 45 1.99 2.63 8.41
CA LYS A 45 2.78 2.92 7.20
C LYS A 45 2.20 2.21 5.96
N THR A 46 1.83 0.94 6.08
CA THR A 46 1.20 0.17 4.99
C THR A 46 -0.16 0.77 4.60
N LYS A 47 -1.01 1.16 5.57
CA LYS A 47 -2.27 1.87 5.29
C LYS A 47 -2.04 3.18 4.54
N THR A 48 -1.08 3.98 4.98
CA THR A 48 -0.71 5.22 4.28
C THR A 48 -0.27 4.92 2.85
N SER A 49 0.60 3.93 2.63
CA SER A 49 1.04 3.57 1.28
C SER A 49 -0.14 3.13 0.38
N ILE A 50 -1.10 2.36 0.88
CA ILE A 50 -2.32 2.01 0.11
C ILE A 50 -3.11 3.27 -0.27
N ALA A 51 -3.30 4.20 0.67
CA ALA A 51 -4.02 5.44 0.38
C ALA A 51 -3.30 6.28 -0.68
N GLN A 52 -1.97 6.36 -0.65
CA GLN A 52 -1.18 7.08 -1.65
C GLN A 52 -1.30 6.45 -3.04
N ILE A 53 -1.26 5.11 -3.13
CA ILE A 53 -1.46 4.37 -4.39
C ILE A 53 -2.86 4.63 -4.96
N LEU A 54 -3.90 4.55 -4.12
CA LEU A 54 -5.28 4.81 -4.54
C LEU A 54 -5.49 6.25 -5.03
N THR A 55 -4.90 7.23 -4.34
CA THR A 55 -4.92 8.62 -4.78
C THR A 55 -4.29 8.76 -6.16
N LYS A 56 -3.12 8.15 -6.40
CA LYS A 56 -2.46 8.22 -7.71
C LYS A 56 -3.25 7.51 -8.82
N ILE A 57 -3.87 6.37 -8.54
CA ILE A 57 -4.78 5.71 -9.50
C ILE A 57 -5.93 6.66 -9.88
N LYS A 58 -6.50 7.36 -8.89
CA LYS A 58 -7.57 8.34 -9.13
C LYS A 58 -7.08 9.55 -9.93
N GLU A 59 -5.88 10.07 -9.63
CA GLU A 59 -5.27 11.16 -10.40
C GLU A 59 -5.01 10.75 -11.86
N HIS A 60 -4.54 9.52 -12.10
CA HIS A 60 -4.34 8.99 -13.46
C HIS A 60 -5.64 8.72 -14.21
N ALA A 61 -6.72 8.33 -13.51
CA ALA A 61 -8.02 8.06 -14.14
C ALA A 61 -8.84 9.33 -14.43
N GLY A 62 -8.53 10.45 -13.77
CA GLY A 62 -9.22 11.73 -13.92
C GLY A 62 -8.54 12.72 -14.87
N LYS A 63 -7.48 12.30 -15.56
CA LYS A 63 -6.72 13.09 -16.55
C LYS A 63 -6.99 12.56 -17.95
#